data_AF-A0A379GG22-F1
#
_entry.id   AF-A0A379GG22-F1
#
_cell.length_a   1.000
_cell.length_b   1.000
_cell.length_c   1.000
_cell.angle_alpha   90.00
_cell.angle_beta   90.00
_cell.angle_gamma   90.00
#
_symmetry.space_group_name_H-M   'P 1'
#
loop_
_entity.id
_entity.type
_entity.pdbx_description
1 polymer ?
#
loop_
_entity_poly.entity_id
_entity_poly.type
_entity_poly.pdbx_seq_one_letter_code
_entity_poly.pdbx_strand_id
1 'polypeptide(L)'
;MRLADLPKYFSPKSVVLSDVRTPKAVDSLSITDVMASISLATRKGRMGIELFLAKHHINRPEEAIESLYQCALTQVNQYKMIDKLAEHDKAKVLHIIAEYAFQDYARSAASKKSMS
;
A
#
# COMPACT_ATOMS: atom_id res chain seq x y z
N MET A 1 13.13 -3.61 9.88
CA MET A 1 12.51 -2.37 9.36
C MET A 1 11.04 -2.33 9.76
N ARG A 2 10.53 -1.18 10.23
CA ARG A 2 9.07 -1.01 10.45
C ARG A 2 8.44 -0.51 9.17
N LEU A 3 7.25 -1.01 8.81
CA LEU A 3 6.55 -0.60 7.59
C LEU A 3 6.31 0.92 7.54
N ALA A 4 5.98 1.53 8.68
CA ALA A 4 5.76 2.97 8.81
C ALA A 4 7.00 3.85 8.48
N ASP A 5 8.21 3.30 8.51
CA ASP A 5 9.44 4.04 8.17
C ASP A 5 9.73 4.07 6.67
N LEU A 6 9.03 3.22 5.90
CA LEU A 6 9.31 2.99 4.49
C LEU A 6 9.27 4.27 3.62
N PRO A 7 8.32 5.22 3.80
CA PRO A 7 8.27 6.43 2.97
C PRO A 7 9.57 7.28 3.00
N LYS A 8 10.34 7.20 4.10
CA LYS A 8 11.61 7.92 4.24
C LYS A 8 12.68 7.46 3.24
N TYR A 9 12.58 6.22 2.76
CA TYR A 9 13.54 5.64 1.82
C TYR A 9 13.20 5.94 0.36
N PHE A 10 11.98 6.41 0.07
CA PHE A 10 11.52 6.83 -1.26
C PHE A 10 11.50 8.35 -1.43
N SER A 11 11.72 9.11 -0.35
CA SER A 11 11.84 10.56 -0.40
C SER A 11 13.24 10.97 -0.90
N PRO A 12 13.38 11.98 -1.78
CA PRO A 12 14.68 12.50 -2.17
C PRO A 12 15.45 12.95 -0.93
N LYS A 13 16.66 12.41 -0.70
CA LYS A 13 17.54 12.97 0.33
C LYS A 13 18.03 14.32 -0.19
N SER A 14 17.78 15.39 0.57
CA SER A 14 18.37 16.70 0.27
C SER A 14 19.89 16.53 0.14
N VAL A 15 20.46 16.98 -0.96
CA VAL A 15 21.92 16.99 -1.14
C VAL A 15 22.48 17.97 -0.12
N VAL A 16 23.06 17.45 0.96
CA VAL A 16 23.82 18.26 1.91
C VAL A 16 25.18 18.49 1.26
N LEU A 17 25.37 19.67 0.67
CA LEU A 17 26.66 20.11 0.14
C LEU A 17 27.55 20.55 1.32
N SER A 18 27.97 19.61 2.16
CA SER A 18 28.91 19.84 3.25
C SER A 18 30.19 19.04 2.99
N ASP A 19 31.34 19.71 3.03
CA ASP A 19 32.69 19.13 2.88
C ASP A 19 33.15 18.32 4.12
N VAL A 20 32.21 17.97 5.00
CA VAL A 20 32.48 17.13 6.18
C VAL A 20 32.00 15.73 5.86
N ARG A 21 32.96 14.83 5.61
CA ARG A 21 32.71 13.38 5.49
C ARG A 21 32.30 12.84 6.87
N THR A 22 31.04 13.03 7.26
CA THR A 22 30.50 12.39 8.46
C THR A 22 30.50 10.87 8.24
N PRO A 23 30.98 10.07 9.21
CA PRO A 23 30.85 8.62 9.15
C PRO A 23 29.36 8.29 8.97
N LYS A 24 29.02 7.52 7.94
CA LYS A 24 27.66 6.98 7.81
C LYS A 24 27.40 6.20 9.10
N ALA A 25 26.41 6.63 9.89
CA ALA A 25 25.98 5.92 11.08
C ALA A 25 25.79 4.44 10.73
N VAL A 26 26.49 3.55 11.43
CA VAL A 26 26.58 2.11 11.12
C VAL A 26 25.21 1.39 11.24
N ASP A 27 24.20 2.08 11.77
CA ASP A 27 22.85 1.58 12.03
C ASP A 27 21.81 1.93 10.95
N SER A 28 22.19 2.57 9.84
CA SER A 28 21.24 2.87 8.75
C SER A 28 21.09 1.68 7.79
N LEU A 29 19.88 1.11 7.65
CA LEU A 29 19.61 0.13 6.59
C LEU A 29 19.93 0.71 5.22
N SER A 30 20.58 -0.08 4.36
CA SER A 30 20.82 0.31 2.98
C SER A 30 19.52 0.25 2.16
N ILE A 31 19.46 0.98 1.04
CA ILE A 31 18.33 0.90 0.10
C ILE A 31 18.13 -0.56 -0.37
N THR A 32 19.22 -1.28 -0.59
CA THR A 32 19.19 -2.70 -1.00
C THR A 32 18.51 -3.56 0.07
N ASP A 33 18.86 -3.39 1.35
CA ASP A 33 18.25 -4.15 2.44
C ASP A 33 16.75 -3.84 2.57
N VAL A 34 16.38 -2.57 2.37
CA VAL A 34 14.98 -2.12 2.35
C VAL A 34 14.23 -2.80 1.20
N MET A 35 14.73 -2.74 -0.03
CA MET A 35 14.08 -3.36 -1.20
C MET A 35 13.98 -4.88 -1.06
N ALA A 36 15.00 -5.55 -0.51
CA ALA A 36 14.96 -6.98 -0.22
C ALA A 36 13.88 -7.31 0.82
N SER A 37 13.77 -6.51 1.88
CA SER A 37 12.74 -6.70 2.92
C SER A 37 11.32 -6.48 2.39
N ILE A 38 11.10 -5.49 1.51
CA ILE A 38 9.82 -5.28 0.82
C ILE A 38 9.49 -6.49 -0.06
N SER A 39 10.46 -6.99 -0.83
CA SER A 39 10.27 -8.16 -1.69
C SER A 39 9.87 -9.40 -0.87
N LEU A 40 10.51 -9.61 0.28
CA LEU A 40 10.15 -10.69 1.21
C LEU A 40 8.77 -10.50 1.82
N ALA A 41 8.42 -9.28 2.24
CA ALA A 41 7.10 -8.97 2.80
C ALA A 41 5.99 -9.16 1.77
N THR A 42 6.24 -8.76 0.52
CA THR A 42 5.31 -8.92 -0.61
C THR A 42 5.00 -10.39 -0.87
N ARG A 43 5.98 -11.30 -0.72
CA ARG A 43 5.74 -12.76 -0.83
C ARG A 43 4.79 -13.31 0.24
N LYS A 44 4.70 -12.65 1.40
CA LYS A 44 3.84 -13.09 2.52
C LYS A 44 2.51 -12.36 2.60
N GLY A 45 2.43 -11.14 2.07
CA GLY A 45 1.30 -10.24 2.26
C GLY A 45 1.23 -9.14 1.21
N ARG A 46 1.23 -9.53 -0.08
CA ARG A 46 1.24 -8.64 -1.24
C ARG A 46 0.22 -7.50 -1.15
N MET A 47 -1.06 -7.83 -0.95
CA MET A 47 -2.15 -6.85 -0.90
C MET A 47 -1.90 -5.75 0.16
N GLY A 48 -1.45 -6.12 1.37
CA GLY A 48 -1.17 -5.14 2.42
C GLY A 48 0.00 -4.20 2.10
N ILE A 49 1.03 -4.71 1.42
CA ILE A 49 2.18 -3.91 0.97
C ILE A 49 1.77 -2.96 -0.15
N GLU A 50 1.03 -3.43 -1.15
CA GLU A 50 0.53 -2.60 -2.25
C GLU A 50 -0.38 -1.47 -1.75
N LEU A 51 -1.33 -1.79 -0.86
CA LEU A 51 -2.19 -0.80 -0.21
C LEU A 51 -1.36 0.28 0.48
N PHE A 52 -0.38 -0.13 1.29
CA PHE A 52 0.47 0.80 2.04
C PHE A 52 1.29 1.72 1.12
N LEU A 53 1.94 1.15 0.10
CA LEU A 53 2.75 1.91 -0.85
C LEU A 53 1.91 2.90 -1.66
N ALA A 54 0.73 2.48 -2.12
CA ALA A 54 -0.19 3.33 -2.87
C ALA A 54 -0.74 4.47 -2.00
N LYS A 55 -1.07 4.21 -0.74
CA LYS A 55 -1.52 5.23 0.22
C LYS A 55 -0.48 6.32 0.46
N HIS A 56 0.80 5.97 0.42
CA HIS A 56 1.91 6.92 0.58
C HIS A 56 2.39 7.51 -0.75
N HIS A 57 1.64 7.32 -1.85
CA HIS A 57 1.96 7.81 -3.20
C HIS A 57 3.31 7.34 -3.73
N ILE A 58 3.82 6.21 -3.23
CA ILE A 58 5.06 5.58 -3.71
C ILE A 58 4.75 4.78 -4.98
N ASN A 59 3.64 4.03 -4.95
CA ASN A 59 3.10 3.33 -6.11
C ASN A 59 1.80 3.99 -6.56
N ARG A 60 1.44 3.73 -7.82
CA ARG A 60 0.12 4.09 -8.32
C ARG A 60 -0.96 3.16 -7.71
N PRO A 61 -2.20 3.61 -7.54
CA PRO A 61 -3.21 2.86 -6.80
C PRO A 61 -3.80 1.65 -7.55
N GLU A 62 -3.58 1.53 -8.86
CA GLU A 62 -4.23 0.52 -9.70
C GLU A 62 -3.88 -0.91 -9.26
N GLU A 63 -2.62 -1.19 -8.90
CA GLU A 63 -2.23 -2.52 -8.39
C GLU A 63 -2.89 -2.85 -7.05
N ALA A 64 -3.04 -1.86 -6.17
CA ALA A 64 -3.68 -2.06 -4.87
C ALA A 64 -5.20 -2.29 -5.02
N ILE A 65 -5.84 -1.55 -5.93
CA ILE A 65 -7.26 -1.72 -6.28
C ILE A 65 -7.48 -3.10 -6.91
N GLU A 66 -6.60 -3.53 -7.82
CA GLU A 66 -6.68 -4.86 -8.44
C GLU A 66 -6.56 -5.97 -7.40
N SER A 67 -5.61 -5.88 -6.46
CA SER A 67 -5.49 -6.84 -5.37
C SER A 67 -6.73 -6.89 -4.46
N LEU A 68 -7.38 -5.75 -4.19
CA LEU A 68 -8.67 -5.71 -3.48
C LEU A 68 -9.78 -6.36 -4.31
N TYR A 69 -9.82 -6.12 -5.61
CA TYR A 69 -10.79 -6.73 -6.52
C TYR A 69 -10.66 -8.26 -6.55
N GLN A 70 -9.43 -8.78 -6.69
CA GLN A 70 -9.16 -10.22 -6.61
C GLN A 70 -9.55 -10.81 -5.24
N CYS A 71 -9.27 -10.08 -4.16
CA CYS A 71 -9.72 -10.46 -2.82
C CYS A 71 -11.26 -10.54 -2.74
N ALA A 72 -11.97 -9.58 -3.33
CA ALA A 72 -13.43 -9.57 -3.36
C ALA A 72 -14.00 -10.73 -4.21
N LEU A 73 -13.37 -11.07 -5.34
CA LEU A 73 -13.75 -12.22 -6.16
C LEU A 73 -13.71 -13.54 -5.38
N THR A 74 -12.69 -13.75 -4.53
CA THR A 74 -12.60 -14.98 -3.72
C THR A 74 -13.69 -15.10 -2.65
N GLN A 75 -14.38 -13.99 -2.33
CA GLN A 75 -15.40 -13.91 -1.28
C GLN A 75 -16.80 -13.68 -1.82
N VAL A 76 -16.98 -13.42 -3.12
CA VAL A 76 -18.26 -13.00 -3.70
C VAL A 76 -19.37 -14.03 -3.50
N ASN A 77 -19.03 -15.32 -3.47
CA ASN A 77 -19.96 -16.42 -3.22
C ASN A 77 -20.64 -16.36 -1.83
N GLN A 78 -20.07 -15.61 -0.89
CA GLN A 78 -20.66 -15.38 0.43
C GLN A 78 -21.81 -14.36 0.36
N TYR A 79 -21.88 -13.55 -0.70
CA TYR A 79 -22.83 -12.45 -0.88
C TYR A 79 -23.80 -12.76 -2.02
N LYS A 80 -24.83 -13.56 -1.72
CA LYS A 80 -25.82 -14.08 -2.69
C LYS A 80 -26.42 -13.03 -3.64
N MET A 81 -26.55 -11.77 -3.20
CA MET A 81 -27.08 -10.69 -4.04
C MET A 81 -26.13 -10.33 -5.18
N ILE A 82 -24.83 -10.28 -4.89
CA ILE A 82 -23.78 -9.95 -5.87
C ILE A 82 -23.47 -11.19 -6.73
N ASP A 83 -23.48 -12.37 -6.12
CA ASP A 83 -23.18 -13.63 -6.81
C ASP A 83 -24.19 -13.96 -7.93
N LYS A 84 -25.45 -13.55 -7.76
CA LYS A 84 -26.54 -13.72 -8.76
C LYS A 84 -26.46 -12.76 -9.95
N LEU A 85 -25.60 -11.75 -9.91
CA LEU A 85 -25.44 -10.81 -11.03
C LEU A 85 -24.78 -11.51 -12.22
N ALA A 86 -25.08 -11.03 -13.43
CA ALA A 86 -24.34 -11.43 -14.62
C ALA A 86 -22.86 -11.08 -14.45
N GLU A 87 -21.96 -11.90 -15.00
CA GLU A 87 -20.51 -11.77 -14.79
C GLU A 87 -19.95 -10.37 -15.06
N HIS A 88 -20.45 -9.71 -16.12
CA HIS A 88 -20.07 -8.33 -16.43
C HIS A 88 -20.49 -7.32 -15.36
N ASP A 89 -21.71 -7.44 -14.82
CA ASP A 89 -22.22 -6.52 -13.81
C ASP A 89 -21.59 -6.81 -12.44
N LYS A 90 -21.36 -8.10 -12.15
CA LYS A 90 -20.58 -8.56 -10.99
C LYS A 90 -19.18 -7.94 -10.98
N ALA A 91 -18.45 -8.05 -12.09
CA ALA A 91 -17.11 -7.48 -12.23
C ALA A 91 -17.13 -5.95 -11.99
N LYS A 92 -18.09 -5.23 -12.58
CA LYS A 92 -18.24 -3.77 -12.37
C LYS A 92 -18.50 -3.42 -10.91
N VAL A 93 -19.44 -4.10 -10.26
CA VAL A 93 -19.79 -3.86 -8.86
C VAL A 93 -18.59 -4.11 -7.96
N LEU A 94 -17.88 -5.22 -8.16
CA LEU A 94 -16.70 -5.56 -7.38
C LEU A 94 -15.56 -4.55 -7.59
N HIS A 95 -15.35 -4.04 -8.81
CA HIS A 95 -14.37 -2.98 -9.05
C HIS A 95 -14.73 -1.69 -8.31
N ILE A 96 -15.99 -1.27 -8.35
CA ILE A 96 -16.46 -0.08 -7.62
C ILE A 96 -16.23 -0.27 -6.12
N ILE A 97 -16.54 -1.45 -5.57
CA ILE A 97 -16.28 -1.77 -4.15
C ILE A 97 -14.79 -1.67 -3.84
N ALA A 98 -13.92 -2.23 -4.68
CA ALA A 98 -12.47 -2.21 -4.49
C ALA A 98 -11.90 -0.77 -4.53
N GLU A 99 -12.36 0.07 -5.46
CA GLU A 99 -11.97 1.48 -5.55
C GLU A 99 -12.37 2.24 -4.28
N TYR A 100 -13.62 2.12 -3.84
CA TYR A 100 -14.11 2.80 -2.64
C TYR A 100 -13.41 2.30 -1.37
N ALA A 101 -13.14 0.99 -1.27
CA ALA A 101 -12.39 0.42 -0.16
C ALA A 101 -10.96 0.98 -0.09
N PHE A 102 -10.27 1.11 -1.24
CA PHE A 102 -8.96 1.75 -1.28
C PHE A 102 -9.03 3.23 -0.86
N GLN A 103 -10.01 3.98 -1.38
CA GLN A 103 -10.18 5.39 -1.03
C GLN A 103 -10.47 5.59 0.46
N ASP A 104 -11.24 4.70 1.09
CA ASP A 104 -11.50 4.72 2.54
C ASP A 104 -10.24 4.39 3.34
N TYR A 105 -9.49 3.35 2.93
CA TYR A 105 -8.20 3.01 3.51
C TYR A 105 -7.16 4.15 3.40
N ALA A 106 -7.09 4.81 2.24
CA ALA A 106 -6.17 5.92 2.00
C ALA A 106 -6.51 7.12 2.89
N ARG A 107 -7.80 7.45 3.03
CA ARG A 107 -8.30 8.57 3.84
C ARG A 107 -8.21 8.35 5.35
N SER A 108 -8.29 7.10 5.83
CA SER A 108 -8.34 6.79 7.27
C SER A 108 -7.07 7.13 8.07
N ALA A 109 -5.99 7.61 7.43
CA ALA A 109 -4.84 8.22 8.14
C ALA A 109 -4.88 9.76 8.24
N ALA A 110 -5.77 10.44 7.51
CA ALA A 110 -5.93 11.89 7.62
C ALA A 110 -6.77 12.30 8.84
N SER A 111 -7.61 11.39 9.34
CA SER A 111 -8.43 11.62 10.54
C SER A 111 -7.59 11.46 11.81
N LYS A 112 -6.80 12.48 12.15
CA LYS A 112 -6.41 12.70 13.55
C LYS A 112 -7.65 13.16 14.30
N LYS A 113 -8.43 12.22 14.86
CA LYS A 113 -9.48 12.60 15.81
C LYS A 113 -8.76 13.17 17.03
N SER A 114 -8.70 14.50 17.16
CA SER A 114 -8.36 15.13 18.42
C SER A 114 -9.46 14.74 19.40
N MET A 115 -9.19 13.83 20.31
CA MET A 115 -10.01 13.72 21.51
C MET A 115 -9.78 15.00 22.31
N SER A 116 -10.78 15.88 22.32
CA SER A 116 -10.90 16.96 23.30
C SER A 116 -11.35 16.39 24.63
#